data_AF-A0A538FLX5-F1
#
_entry.id   AF-A0A538FLX5-F1
#
_cell.length_a   1.000
_cell.length_b   1.000
_cell.length_c   1.000
_cell.angle_alpha   90.00
_cell.angle_beta   90.00
_cell.angle_gamma   90.00
#
_symmetry.space_group_name_H-M   'P 1'
#
loop_
_entity.id
_entity.type
_entity.pdbx_description
1 polymer ?
#
loop_
_entity_poly.entity_id
_entity_poly.type
_entity_poly.pdbx_seq_one_letter_code
_entity_poly.pdbx_strand_id
1 'polypeptide(L)'
;QRSRRGRLLRATREDPAVARSVGVNIHLERLLAFTLSGALAGFAGGLYVHLLGSITTEQVYLELTFLTLAMLVIGGLTSLWGAVIGALAVSGLDSFLSRAEQSGVHVVYTFNLWEGTRLVFLAAIMALVLIVRPSGLTGGREFRLRRIPWRGRWAGASPKPPG
;
A
#
# COMPACT_ATOMS: atom_id res chain seq x y z
N GLN A 1 7.19 -4.73 15.52
CA GLN A 1 6.33 -5.86 15.12
C GLN A 1 6.30 -6.94 16.20
N ARG A 2 5.14 -7.29 16.76
CA ARG A 2 5.03 -8.37 17.77
C ARG A 2 3.81 -9.29 17.63
N SER A 3 3.10 -9.31 16.48
CA SER A 3 2.18 -10.43 16.21
C SER A 3 3.00 -11.68 15.92
N ARG A 4 2.54 -12.87 16.36
CA ARG A 4 3.30 -14.12 16.17
C ARG A 4 3.54 -14.36 14.68
N ARG A 5 2.49 -14.22 13.86
CA ARG A 5 2.58 -14.33 12.38
C ARG A 5 3.42 -13.24 11.73
N GLY A 6 3.31 -11.97 12.15
CA GLY A 6 4.12 -10.89 11.57
C GLY A 6 5.62 -11.00 11.89
N ARG A 7 5.96 -11.50 13.09
CA ARG A 7 7.35 -11.84 13.43
C ARG A 7 7.85 -13.06 12.67
N LEU A 8 7.01 -14.07 12.49
CA LEU A 8 7.33 -15.24 11.67
C LEU A 8 7.60 -14.81 10.22
N LEU A 9 6.71 -14.02 9.61
CA LEU A 9 6.90 -13.44 8.28
C LEU A 9 8.19 -12.62 8.15
N ARG A 10 8.50 -11.75 9.12
CA ARG A 10 9.75 -10.99 9.11
C ARG A 10 10.99 -11.87 9.29
N ALA A 11 10.95 -12.85 10.20
CA ALA A 11 12.03 -13.82 10.39
C ALA A 11 12.27 -14.67 9.14
N THR A 12 11.20 -15.10 8.43
CA THR A 12 11.33 -15.81 7.14
C THR A 12 11.88 -14.95 6.00
N ARG A 13 11.91 -13.61 6.17
CA ARG A 13 12.46 -12.67 5.20
C ARG A 13 13.92 -12.32 5.50
N GLU A 14 14.31 -12.29 6.77
CA GLU A 14 15.68 -12.02 7.21
C GLU A 14 16.59 -13.24 7.05
N ASP A 15 16.17 -14.43 7.52
CA ASP A 15 16.91 -15.68 7.31
C ASP A 15 15.96 -16.89 7.19
N PRO A 16 15.68 -17.36 5.97
CA PRO A 16 14.79 -18.50 5.74
C PRO A 16 15.41 -19.83 6.20
N ALA A 17 16.73 -19.97 6.30
CA ALA A 17 17.35 -21.19 6.79
C ALA A 17 17.14 -21.32 8.31
N VAL A 18 17.35 -20.22 9.05
CA VAL A 18 17.11 -20.16 10.50
C VAL A 18 15.63 -20.34 10.82
N ALA A 19 14.72 -19.72 10.07
CA ALA A 19 13.28 -19.88 10.31
C ALA A 19 12.79 -21.34 10.16
N ARG A 20 13.35 -22.11 9.21
CA ARG A 20 13.03 -23.55 9.07
C ARG A 20 13.51 -24.36 10.28
N SER A 21 14.66 -24.02 10.85
CA SER A 21 15.21 -24.72 12.02
C SER A 21 14.33 -24.62 13.27
N VAL A 22 13.52 -23.56 13.38
CA VAL A 22 12.57 -23.35 14.49
C VAL A 22 11.16 -23.90 14.15
N GLY A 23 11.04 -24.70 13.08
CA GLY A 23 9.79 -25.37 12.69
C GLY A 23 8.77 -24.48 11.96
N VAL A 24 9.20 -23.35 11.39
CA VAL A 24 8.30 -22.44 10.66
C VAL A 24 8.13 -22.91 9.21
N ASN A 25 6.88 -23.15 8.79
CA ASN A 25 6.58 -23.45 7.40
C ASN A 25 6.57 -22.15 6.56
N ILE A 26 7.70 -21.85 5.93
CA ILE A 26 7.90 -20.66 5.09
C ILE A 26 6.94 -20.62 3.90
N HIS A 27 6.63 -21.78 3.31
CA HIS A 27 5.76 -21.85 2.14
C HIS A 27 4.34 -21.40 2.47
N LEU A 28 3.78 -21.89 3.58
CA LEU A 28 2.45 -21.49 4.03
C LEU A 28 2.37 -20.01 4.40
N GLU A 29 3.35 -19.48 5.13
CA GLU A 29 3.36 -18.06 5.52
C GLU A 29 3.47 -17.13 4.30
N ARG A 30 4.32 -17.46 3.32
CA ARG A 30 4.43 -16.70 2.07
C ARG A 30 3.18 -16.82 1.21
N LEU A 31 2.60 -18.02 1.11
CA LEU A 31 1.38 -18.24 0.34
C LEU A 31 0.21 -17.45 0.93
N LEU A 32 0.04 -17.47 2.26
CA LEU A 32 -1.00 -16.68 2.94
C LEU A 32 -0.82 -15.17 2.75
N ALA A 33 0.43 -14.68 2.82
CA ALA A 33 0.69 -13.26 2.57
C ALA A 33 0.39 -12.87 1.12
N PHE A 34 0.76 -13.73 0.15
CA PHE A 34 0.50 -13.50 -1.26
C PHE A 34 -0.99 -13.56 -1.58
N THR A 35 -1.72 -14.58 -1.12
CA THR A 35 -3.15 -14.72 -1.38
C THR A 35 -3.94 -13.59 -0.75
N LEU A 36 -3.60 -13.15 0.47
CA LEU A 36 -4.26 -12.01 1.10
C LEU A 36 -3.99 -10.71 0.33
N SER A 37 -2.75 -10.48 -0.11
CA SER A 37 -2.41 -9.30 -0.92
C SER A 37 -3.12 -9.30 -2.27
N GLY A 38 -3.13 -10.45 -2.96
CA GLY A 38 -3.80 -10.61 -4.26
C GLY A 38 -5.32 -10.47 -4.16
N ALA A 39 -5.93 -11.02 -3.11
CA ALA A 39 -7.36 -10.87 -2.86
C ALA A 39 -7.75 -9.40 -2.64
N LEU A 40 -6.98 -8.67 -1.83
CA LEU A 40 -7.23 -7.25 -1.58
C LEU A 40 -6.98 -6.38 -2.83
N ALA A 41 -5.90 -6.65 -3.58
CA ALA A 41 -5.61 -5.93 -4.81
C ALA A 41 -6.66 -6.19 -5.90
N GLY A 42 -7.10 -7.44 -6.06
CA GLY A 42 -8.16 -7.82 -6.99
C GLY A 42 -9.51 -7.22 -6.62
N PHE A 43 -9.87 -7.22 -5.33
CA PHE A 43 -11.08 -6.58 -4.85
C PHE A 43 -11.06 -5.07 -5.08
N ALA A 44 -9.94 -4.40 -4.79
CA ALA A 44 -9.78 -2.97 -5.04
C ALA A 44 -9.86 -2.63 -6.54
N GLY A 45 -9.20 -3.41 -7.40
CA GLY A 45 -9.26 -3.22 -8.86
C GLY A 45 -10.66 -3.45 -9.43
N GLY A 46 -11.36 -4.49 -8.97
CA GLY A 46 -12.75 -4.75 -9.37
C GLY A 46 -13.69 -3.61 -8.97
N LEU A 47 -13.54 -3.09 -7.75
CA LEU A 47 -14.31 -1.93 -7.29
C LEU A 47 -13.97 -0.67 -8.11
N TYR A 48 -12.70 -0.46 -8.44
CA TYR A 48 -12.25 0.69 -9.24
C TYR A 48 -12.87 0.69 -10.64
N VAL A 49 -12.83 -0.44 -11.35
CA VAL A 49 -13.46 -0.57 -12.67
C VAL A 49 -14.98 -0.40 -12.59
N HIS A 50 -15.61 -0.94 -11.55
CA HIS A 50 -17.05 -0.78 -11.33
C HIS A 50 -17.46 0.68 -11.12
N LEU A 51 -16.66 1.47 -10.39
CA LEU A 51 -16.91 2.90 -10.15
C LEU A 51 -16.76 3.76 -11.40
N LEU A 52 -15.84 3.41 -12.31
CA LEU A 52 -15.58 4.18 -13.53
C LEU A 52 -16.58 3.88 -14.65
N GLY A 53 -17.21 2.70 -14.66
CA GLY A 53 -18.22 2.30 -15.65
C GLY A 53 -17.66 1.97 -17.04
N SER A 54 -16.65 2.70 -17.51
CA SER A 54 -15.89 2.40 -18.74
C SER A 54 -14.42 2.79 -18.54
N ILE A 55 -13.50 1.94 -18.99
CA ILE A 55 -12.06 2.19 -18.93
C ILE A 55 -11.47 2.17 -20.34
N THR A 56 -10.64 3.16 -20.65
CA THR A 56 -9.78 3.12 -21.84
C THR A 56 -8.41 2.54 -21.47
N THR A 57 -7.73 1.93 -22.44
CA THR A 57 -6.43 1.27 -22.20
C THR A 57 -5.36 2.26 -21.71
N GLU A 58 -5.40 3.50 -22.16
CA GLU A 58 -4.43 4.55 -21.80
C GLU A 58 -4.51 4.95 -20.32
N GLN A 59 -5.73 5.10 -19.78
CA GLN A 59 -5.97 5.48 -18.38
C GLN A 59 -5.48 4.41 -17.39
N VAL A 60 -5.60 3.13 -17.75
CA VAL A 60 -5.16 2.04 -16.89
C VAL A 60 -3.65 1.83 -16.94
N TYR A 61 -3.03 1.98 -18.12
CA TYR A 61 -1.61 1.72 -18.27
C TYR A 61 -0.74 2.83 -17.70
N LEU A 62 -1.00 4.09 -18.06
CA LEU A 62 -0.10 5.18 -17.70
C LEU A 62 -0.59 5.87 -16.43
N GLU A 63 -1.84 6.31 -16.40
CA GLU A 63 -2.35 7.12 -15.29
C GLU A 63 -2.44 6.31 -13.99
N LEU A 64 -3.06 5.13 -14.00
CA LEU A 64 -3.17 4.32 -12.78
C LEU A 64 -1.81 3.84 -12.25
N THR A 65 -0.86 3.48 -13.12
CA THR A 65 0.49 3.05 -12.67
C THR A 65 1.28 4.22 -12.09
N PHE A 66 1.26 5.39 -12.72
CA PHE A 66 1.89 6.59 -12.17
C PHE A 66 1.26 7.00 -10.85
N LEU A 67 -0.07 7.00 -10.77
CA LEU A 67 -0.80 7.40 -9.58
C LEU A 67 -0.52 6.45 -8.42
N THR A 68 -0.54 5.13 -8.65
CA THR A 68 -0.21 4.13 -7.62
C THR A 68 1.26 4.21 -7.19
N LEU A 69 2.20 4.46 -8.10
CA LEU A 69 3.60 4.72 -7.75
C LEU A 69 3.75 6.02 -6.96
N ALA A 70 3.07 7.09 -7.33
CA ALA A 70 3.08 8.36 -6.61
C ALA A 70 2.56 8.19 -5.18
N MET A 71 1.44 7.49 -4.98
CA MET A 71 0.93 7.14 -3.65
C MET A 71 1.99 6.43 -2.79
N LEU A 72 2.68 5.45 -3.37
CA LEU A 72 3.68 4.64 -2.69
C LEU A 72 4.96 5.42 -2.37
N VAL A 73 5.44 6.22 -3.30
CA VAL A 73 6.65 7.05 -3.16
C VAL A 73 6.41 8.17 -2.14
N ILE A 74 5.29 8.88 -2.30
CA ILE A 74 4.91 9.98 -1.42
C ILE A 74 4.61 9.46 -0.01
N GLY A 75 3.97 8.30 0.11
CA GLY A 75 3.72 7.65 1.40
C GLY A 75 4.96 7.06 2.07
N GLY A 76 5.84 6.45 1.27
CA GLY A 76 7.06 5.74 1.67
C GLY A 76 6.98 4.23 1.41
N LEU A 77 7.91 3.70 0.60
CA LEU A 77 8.02 2.30 0.18
C LEU A 77 8.20 1.28 1.33
N THR A 78 8.73 1.73 2.47
CA THR A 78 9.15 0.88 3.58
C THR A 78 8.14 0.84 4.74
N SER A 79 7.06 1.61 4.69
CA SER A 79 6.08 1.75 5.78
C SER A 79 4.66 1.48 5.29
N LEU A 80 3.98 0.52 5.94
CA LEU A 80 2.57 0.23 5.64
C LEU A 80 1.66 1.44 5.91
N TRP A 81 1.88 2.15 7.03
CA TRP A 81 1.14 3.37 7.35
C TRP A 81 1.50 4.50 6.40
N GLY A 82 2.74 4.53 5.93
CA GLY A 82 3.18 5.42 4.86
C GLY A 82 2.37 5.23 3.60
N ALA A 83 2.26 4.01 3.11
CA ALA A 83 1.46 3.69 1.93
C ALA A 83 -0.01 4.09 2.07
N VAL A 84 -0.63 3.86 3.23
CA VAL A 84 -2.03 4.26 3.47
C VAL A 84 -2.19 5.79 3.48
N ILE A 85 -1.32 6.50 4.19
CA ILE A 85 -1.38 7.98 4.25
C ILE A 85 -1.09 8.58 2.87
N GLY A 86 -0.10 8.05 2.16
CA GLY A 86 0.23 8.43 0.79
C GLY A 86 -0.93 8.20 -0.17
N ALA A 87 -1.61 7.05 -0.08
CA ALA A 87 -2.80 6.75 -0.86
C ALA A 87 -3.92 7.77 -0.63
N LEU A 88 -4.22 8.08 0.64
CA LEU A 88 -5.26 9.05 0.99
C LEU A 88 -4.90 10.48 0.55
N ALA A 89 -3.65 10.91 0.78
CA ALA A 89 -3.21 12.25 0.44
C ALA A 89 -3.19 12.47 -1.08
N VAL A 90 -2.61 11.53 -1.84
CA VAL A 90 -2.52 11.63 -3.30
C VAL A 90 -3.91 11.47 -3.93
N SER A 91 -4.75 10.54 -3.47
CA SER A 91 -6.12 10.42 -3.97
C SER A 91 -6.95 11.67 -3.70
N GLY A 92 -6.80 12.30 -2.53
CA GLY A 92 -7.46 13.57 -2.21
C GLY A 92 -6.98 14.71 -3.10
N LEU A 93 -5.66 14.82 -3.32
CA LEU A 93 -5.06 15.81 -4.21
C LEU A 93 -5.53 15.61 -5.66
N ASP A 94 -5.50 14.38 -6.16
CA ASP A 94 -5.93 13.98 -7.48
C ASP A 94 -7.42 14.29 -7.71
N SER A 95 -8.27 13.96 -6.74
CA SER A 95 -9.70 14.31 -6.75
C SER A 95 -9.92 15.82 -6.72
N PHE A 96 -9.11 16.58 -5.97
CA PHE A 96 -9.19 18.03 -5.92
C PHE A 96 -8.78 18.66 -7.25
N LEU A 97 -7.70 18.18 -7.86
CA LEU A 97 -7.25 18.63 -9.19
C LEU A 97 -8.32 18.34 -10.25
N SER A 98 -8.90 17.13 -10.23
CA SER A 98 -9.97 16.75 -11.15
C SER A 98 -11.21 17.65 -11.02
N ARG A 99 -11.58 18.03 -9.79
CA ARG A 99 -12.69 18.97 -9.56
C ARG A 99 -12.35 20.38 -10.01
N ALA A 100 -11.11 20.82 -9.80
CA ALA A 100 -10.63 22.12 -10.25
C ALA A 100 -10.71 22.25 -11.79
N GLU A 101 -10.30 21.20 -12.50
CA GLU A 101 -10.43 21.07 -13.97
C GLU A 101 -11.89 21.18 -14.43
N GLN A 102 -12.81 20.47 -13.75
CA GLN A 102 -14.26 20.49 -14.08
C GLN A 102 -14.95 21.81 -13.75
N SER A 103 -14.46 22.55 -12.75
CA SER A 103 -15.04 23.82 -12.29
C SER A 103 -14.65 25.05 -13.14
N GLY A 104 -13.88 24.89 -14.22
CA GLY A 104 -13.52 25.99 -15.12
C GLY A 104 -12.65 27.06 -14.46
N VAL A 105 -11.83 26.68 -13.49
CA VAL A 105 -10.96 27.60 -12.76
C VAL A 105 -9.71 27.85 -13.60
N HIS A 106 -9.76 28.90 -14.42
CA HIS A 106 -8.63 29.49 -15.16
C HIS A 106 -7.60 30.11 -14.18
N VAL A 107 -7.02 29.30 -13.30
CA VAL A 107 -5.96 29.79 -12.40
C VAL A 107 -4.64 29.65 -13.14
N VAL A 108 -4.32 30.75 -13.81
CA VAL A 108 -2.97 31.25 -14.13
C VAL A 108 -2.42 30.77 -15.49
N TYR A 109 -2.68 31.63 -16.49
CA TYR A 109 -2.20 31.67 -17.88
C TYR A 109 -2.74 30.60 -18.85
N THR A 110 -3.00 31.06 -20.07
CA THR A 110 -3.58 30.41 -21.26
C THR A 110 -2.89 29.10 -21.68
N PHE A 111 -2.94 28.08 -20.85
CA PHE A 111 -2.70 26.70 -21.24
C PHE A 111 -4.05 26.00 -21.19
N ASN A 112 -4.59 25.68 -22.37
CA ASN A 112 -5.66 24.70 -22.46
C ASN A 112 -5.17 23.45 -21.73
N LEU A 113 -5.85 23.07 -20.64
CA LEU A 113 -5.59 21.84 -19.90
C LEU A 113 -6.00 20.66 -20.79
N TRP A 114 -5.15 20.35 -21.76
CA TRP A 114 -5.28 19.16 -22.60
C TRP A 114 -5.19 17.92 -21.70
N GLU A 115 -5.82 16.83 -22.16
CA GLU A 115 -5.87 15.53 -21.47
C GLU A 115 -4.45 15.06 -21.12
N GLY A 116 -4.00 15.28 -19.88
CA GLY A 116 -2.63 14.91 -19.46
C GLY A 116 -1.92 15.93 -18.55
N THR A 117 -2.45 17.14 -18.38
CA THR A 117 -1.83 18.13 -17.48
C THR A 117 -1.81 17.67 -16.02
N ARG A 118 -2.86 16.97 -15.57
CA ARG A 118 -2.92 16.33 -14.25
C ARG A 118 -1.77 15.38 -13.99
N LEU A 119 -1.39 14.57 -14.99
CA LEU A 119 -0.26 13.64 -14.88
C LEU A 119 1.07 14.37 -14.74
N VAL A 120 1.26 15.46 -15.49
CA VAL A 120 2.47 16.30 -15.38
C VAL A 120 2.56 16.95 -14.00
N PHE A 121 1.45 17.47 -13.48
CA PHE A 121 1.41 18.03 -12.12
C PHE A 121 1.70 16.98 -11.04
N LEU A 122 1.06 15.81 -11.12
CA LEU A 122 1.33 14.70 -10.21
C LEU A 122 2.79 14.24 -10.29
N ALA A 123 3.35 14.13 -11.50
CA ALA A 123 4.74 13.78 -11.71
C ALA A 123 5.71 14.82 -11.15
N ALA A 124 5.41 16.12 -11.31
CA ALA A 124 6.18 17.21 -10.74
C ALA A 124 6.16 17.17 -9.20
N ILE A 125 4.99 16.94 -8.59
CA ILE A 125 4.84 16.81 -7.14
C ILE A 125 5.58 15.57 -6.63
N MET A 126 5.47 14.44 -7.33
CA MET A 126 6.21 13.22 -7.00
C MET A 126 7.72 13.47 -7.06
N ALA A 127 8.21 14.12 -8.13
CA ALA A 127 9.63 14.46 -8.28
C ALA A 127 10.09 15.42 -7.18
N LEU A 128 9.28 16.43 -6.83
CA LEU A 128 9.57 17.34 -5.73
C LEU A 128 9.66 16.59 -4.39
N VAL A 129 8.74 15.66 -4.13
CA VAL A 129 8.78 14.84 -2.91
C VAL A 129 10.02 13.95 -2.88
N LEU A 130 10.43 13.37 -4.02
CA LEU A 130 11.67 12.59 -4.12
C LEU A 130 12.91 13.44 -3.84
N ILE A 131 12.94 14.69 -4.31
CA ILE A 131 14.05 15.63 -4.09
C ILE A 131 14.11 16.08 -2.63
N VAL A 132 12.97 16.44 -2.03
CA VAL A 132 12.92 17.00 -0.67
C VAL A 132 12.96 15.92 0.40
N ARG A 133 12.34 14.76 0.17
CA ARG A 133 12.30 13.60 1.08
C ARG A 133 12.21 12.27 0.33
N PRO A 134 13.35 11.66 -0.06
CA PRO A 134 13.37 10.36 -0.72
C PRO A 134 12.83 9.21 0.16
N SER A 135 12.69 9.42 1.47
CA SER A 135 12.11 8.46 2.42
C SER A 135 10.57 8.58 2.56
N GLY A 136 9.92 9.46 1.79
CA GLY A 136 8.47 9.69 1.82
C GLY A 136 7.98 10.46 3.06
N LEU A 137 6.69 10.77 3.11
CA LEU A 137 6.02 11.53 4.17
C LEU A 137 6.24 10.94 5.56
N THR A 138 6.21 9.62 5.67
CA THR A 138 6.36 8.95 6.97
C THR A 138 7.81 8.66 7.36
N GLY A 139 8.78 8.85 6.48
CA GLY A 139 10.22 8.72 6.78
C GLY A 139 10.60 7.38 7.42
N GLY A 140 9.86 6.30 7.10
CA GLY A 140 10.04 4.97 7.71
C GLY A 140 9.48 4.80 9.13
N ARG A 141 8.75 5.77 9.68
CA ARG A 141 8.13 5.67 11.01
C ARG A 141 6.83 4.88 10.96
N GLU A 142 6.86 3.63 11.45
CA GLU A 142 5.65 2.82 11.66
C GLU A 142 4.90 3.29 12.93
N PHE A 143 3.74 3.94 12.81
CA PHE A 143 2.88 4.22 13.96
C PHE A 143 2.42 2.90 14.60
N ARG A 144 2.85 2.65 15.85
CA ARG A 144 2.50 1.44 16.60
C ARG A 144 1.04 1.49 17.04
N LEU A 145 0.15 0.83 16.31
CA LEU A 145 -1.22 0.55 16.77
C LEU A 145 -1.18 -0.21 18.12
N ARG A 146 -1.62 0.47 19.18
CA ARG A 146 -1.86 -0.11 20.51
C ARG A 146 -3.17 -0.90 20.45
N ARG A 147 -3.15 -2.24 20.44
CA ARG A 147 -4.42 -3.02 20.52
C ARG A 147 -4.38 -4.31 21.34
N ILE A 148 -5.19 -4.23 22.41
CA ILE A 148 -6.14 -5.16 23.08
C ILE A 148 -5.73 -6.65 23.22
N PRO A 149 -5.60 -7.16 24.46
CA PRO A 149 -5.25 -8.55 24.73
C PRO A 149 -6.45 -9.47 24.50
N TRP A 150 -6.51 -10.13 23.35
CA TRP A 150 -7.46 -11.22 23.11
C TRP A 150 -6.87 -12.53 23.64
N ARG A 151 -7.32 -12.95 24.82
CA ARG A 151 -6.83 -14.11 25.57
C ARG A 151 -7.58 -15.38 25.16
N GLY A 152 -7.17 -15.99 24.05
CA GLY A 152 -7.65 -17.31 23.62
C GLY A 152 -6.81 -18.44 24.22
N ARG A 153 -7.28 -19.04 25.30
CA ARG A 153 -6.73 -20.26 25.93
C ARG A 153 -6.93 -21.46 25.02
N TRP A 154 -5.83 -21.99 24.47
CA TRP A 154 -5.78 -23.38 24.00
C TRP A 154 -4.37 -23.92 24.26
N ALA A 155 -4.12 -24.26 25.53
CA ALA A 155 -2.99 -25.06 25.96
C ALA A 155 -3.52 -26.08 26.97
N GLY A 156 -3.51 -27.36 26.61
CA GLY A 156 -3.86 -28.42 27.54
C GLY A 156 -4.37 -29.69 26.87
N ALA A 157 -3.47 -30.47 26.28
CA ALA A 157 -3.54 -31.94 26.24
C ALA A 157 -2.21 -32.48 25.66
N SER A 158 -1.21 -32.69 26.52
CA SER A 158 -0.10 -33.59 26.20
C SER A 158 -0.49 -35.00 26.67
N PRO A 159 -0.36 -36.05 25.83
CA PRO A 159 -0.62 -37.41 26.26
C PRO A 159 0.50 -37.91 27.18
N LYS A 160 0.11 -38.53 28.31
CA LYS A 160 1.00 -39.18 29.27
C LYS A 160 1.49 -40.53 28.69
N PRO A 161 2.78 -40.88 28.77
CA PRO A 161 3.27 -42.18 28.30
C PRO A 161 2.84 -43.33 29.24
N PRO A 162 2.70 -44.55 28.71
CA PRO A 162 2.22 -45.71 29.46
C PRO A 162 3.29 -46.22 30.43
N GLY A 163 2.84 -46.60 31.62
CA GLY A 163 3.57 -47.40 32.60
C GLY A 163 2.68 -48.54 33.05
#